data_AF-A0AAW9HXY0-F1
#
_entry.id   AF-A0AAW9HXY0-F1
#
_cell.length_a   1.000
_cell.length_b   1.000
_cell.length_c   1.000
_cell.angle_alpha   90.00
_cell.angle_beta   90.00
_cell.angle_gamma   90.00
#
_symmetry.space_group_name_H-M   'P 1'
#
loop_
_entity.id
_entity.type
_entity.pdbx_description
1 polymer ?
#
loop_
_entity_poly.entity_id
_entity_poly.type
_entity_poly.pdbx_seq_one_letter_code
_entity_poly.pdbx_strand_id
1 'polypeptide(L)'
;IKEIDEIIGKDTPIHAQVVSTKFEDMIEEALFISGIRKNMYVKIPVTKDGLRAIKELKKQGIKITATAIFTAHQGFLAAKAGADYVAPYVNRLDNISADGISVVSDLVKILNTYNMKTKVLAASFKNCQQVLELMKSGVHSVTVPADICSAM
;
A
#
# COMPACT_ATOMS: atom_id res chain seq x y z
N ILE A 1 -7.14 -6.69 -17.57
CA ILE A 1 -5.75 -7.09 -17.25
C ILE A 1 -4.89 -7.26 -18.50
N LYS A 2 -5.38 -7.90 -19.59
CA LYS A 2 -4.63 -8.11 -20.83
C LYS A 2 -4.03 -6.82 -21.41
N GLU A 3 -4.84 -5.77 -21.56
CA GLU A 3 -4.38 -4.45 -22.03
C GLU A 3 -3.26 -3.86 -21.15
N ILE A 4 -3.34 -4.04 -19.83
CA ILE A 4 -2.29 -3.58 -18.92
C ILE A 4 -1.01 -4.39 -19.14
N ASP A 5 -1.11 -5.72 -19.26
CA ASP A 5 0.05 -6.59 -19.50
C ASP A 5 0.73 -6.29 -20.85
N GLU A 6 0.01 -5.83 -21.86
CA GLU A 6 0.57 -5.38 -23.15
C GLU A 6 1.43 -4.11 -23.01
N ILE A 7 1.10 -3.24 -22.05
CA ILE A 7 1.81 -1.97 -21.83
C ILE A 7 3.01 -2.17 -20.90
N ILE A 8 2.83 -2.86 -19.76
CA ILE A 8 3.85 -2.92 -18.70
C ILE A 8 4.52 -4.29 -18.57
N GLY A 9 4.10 -5.29 -19.36
CA GLY A 9 4.58 -6.67 -19.26
C GLY A 9 3.97 -7.46 -18.09
N LYS A 10 4.05 -8.79 -18.19
CA LYS A 10 3.45 -9.74 -17.23
C LYS A 10 4.18 -9.83 -15.87
N ASP A 11 5.42 -9.38 -15.83
CA ASP A 11 6.25 -9.45 -14.61
C ASP A 11 6.12 -8.20 -13.73
N THR A 12 5.60 -7.08 -14.25
CA THR A 12 5.46 -5.86 -13.46
C THR A 12 4.40 -6.01 -12.38
N PRO A 13 4.66 -5.66 -11.11
CA PRO A 13 3.68 -5.72 -10.04
C PRO A 13 2.41 -4.93 -10.33
N ILE A 14 1.23 -5.52 -10.05
CA ILE A 14 -0.06 -4.82 -10.10
C ILE A 14 -0.71 -4.93 -8.73
N HIS A 15 -1.22 -3.81 -8.23
CA HIS A 15 -1.87 -3.73 -6.93
C HIS A 15 -3.39 -3.53 -7.14
N ALA A 16 -4.21 -4.48 -6.71
CA ALA A 16 -5.67 -4.43 -6.88
C ALA A 16 -6.39 -4.66 -5.55
N GLN A 17 -7.48 -3.94 -5.32
CA GLN A 17 -8.10 -3.81 -3.99
C GLN A 17 -9.36 -4.65 -3.84
N VAL A 18 -9.50 -5.30 -2.68
CA VAL A 18 -10.76 -5.88 -2.19
C VAL A 18 -11.78 -4.77 -1.87
N VAL A 19 -13.04 -5.02 -2.15
CA VAL A 19 -14.14 -4.07 -1.92
C VAL A 19 -14.95 -4.45 -0.68
N SER A 20 -14.99 -5.74 -0.35
CA SER A 20 -15.70 -6.25 0.81
C SER A 20 -15.15 -5.74 2.14
N THR A 21 -16.05 -5.59 3.11
CA THR A 21 -15.73 -5.10 4.46
C THR A 21 -15.70 -6.21 5.51
N LYS A 22 -16.36 -7.34 5.25
CA LYS A 22 -16.37 -8.52 6.12
C LYS A 22 -15.17 -9.41 5.82
N PHE A 23 -14.68 -10.08 6.86
CA PHE A 23 -13.49 -10.93 6.78
C PHE A 23 -13.63 -12.04 5.73
N GLU A 24 -14.74 -12.79 5.75
CA GLU A 24 -14.94 -13.97 4.90
C GLU A 24 -14.96 -13.58 3.42
N ASP A 25 -15.76 -12.58 3.06
CA ASP A 25 -15.88 -12.07 1.70
C ASP A 25 -14.55 -11.47 1.20
N MET A 26 -13.80 -10.81 2.09
CA MET A 26 -12.47 -10.26 1.78
C MET A 26 -11.45 -11.36 1.46
N ILE A 27 -11.51 -12.51 2.13
CA ILE A 27 -10.65 -13.65 1.81
C ILE A 27 -10.95 -14.18 0.41
N GLU A 28 -12.23 -14.37 0.07
CA GLU A 28 -12.64 -14.85 -1.26
C GLU A 28 -12.17 -13.91 -2.38
N GLU A 29 -12.45 -12.61 -2.24
CA GLU A 29 -12.00 -11.59 -3.19
C GLU A 29 -10.47 -11.57 -3.32
N ALA A 30 -9.74 -11.67 -2.21
CA ALA A 30 -8.28 -11.67 -2.22
C ALA A 30 -7.72 -12.89 -2.96
N LEU A 31 -8.30 -14.07 -2.75
CA LEU A 31 -7.90 -15.29 -3.46
C LEU A 31 -8.14 -15.15 -4.96
N PHE A 32 -9.33 -14.67 -5.35
CA PHE A 32 -9.64 -14.37 -6.76
C PHE A 32 -8.62 -13.39 -7.36
N ILE A 33 -8.40 -12.24 -6.72
CA ILE A 33 -7.46 -11.21 -7.20
C ILE A 33 -6.04 -11.78 -7.33
N SER A 34 -5.57 -12.54 -6.34
CA SER A 34 -4.22 -13.11 -6.34
C SER A 34 -4.01 -14.13 -7.48
N GLY A 35 -5.08 -14.82 -7.89
CA GLY A 35 -5.07 -15.80 -8.98
C GLY A 35 -5.07 -15.21 -10.39
N ILE A 36 -5.32 -13.89 -10.55
CA ILE A 36 -5.42 -13.25 -11.88
C ILE A 36 -4.08 -13.34 -12.64
N ARG A 37 -2.96 -13.09 -11.94
CA ARG A 37 -1.59 -13.18 -12.51
C ARG A 37 -0.53 -13.29 -11.40
N LYS A 38 0.66 -13.79 -11.76
CA LYS A 38 1.78 -14.10 -10.83
C LYS A 38 2.22 -12.93 -9.92
N ASN A 39 2.17 -11.69 -10.40
CA ASN A 39 2.65 -10.51 -9.67
C ASN A 39 1.51 -9.59 -9.23
N MET A 40 0.41 -10.18 -8.78
CA MET A 40 -0.65 -9.45 -8.08
C MET A 40 -0.28 -9.21 -6.62
N TYR A 41 -0.47 -7.97 -6.18
CA TYR A 41 -0.49 -7.57 -4.78
C TYR A 41 -1.93 -7.22 -4.41
N VAL A 42 -2.52 -7.99 -3.50
CA VAL A 42 -3.89 -7.71 -3.04
C VAL A 42 -3.84 -6.54 -2.07
N LYS A 43 -4.55 -5.46 -2.39
CA LYS A 43 -4.68 -4.31 -1.51
C LYS A 43 -5.81 -4.56 -0.51
N ILE A 44 -5.49 -4.45 0.78
CA ILE A 44 -6.43 -4.70 1.88
C ILE A 44 -6.48 -3.46 2.78
N PRO A 45 -7.66 -2.86 3.02
CA PRO A 45 -7.77 -1.70 3.90
C PRO A 45 -7.40 -2.08 5.35
N VAL A 46 -6.69 -1.20 6.07
CA VAL A 46 -6.29 -1.45 7.46
C VAL A 46 -7.46 -1.20 8.42
N THR A 47 -8.33 -2.20 8.53
CA THR A 47 -9.42 -2.29 9.51
C THR A 47 -9.19 -3.48 10.45
N LYS A 48 -10.07 -3.69 11.44
CA LYS A 48 -10.01 -4.88 12.30
C LYS A 48 -10.05 -6.18 11.48
N ASP A 49 -11.00 -6.29 10.56
CA ASP A 49 -11.12 -7.47 9.70
C ASP A 49 -10.05 -7.49 8.60
N GLY A 50 -9.62 -6.32 8.10
CA GLY A 50 -8.49 -6.22 7.19
C GLY A 50 -7.19 -6.76 7.78
N LEU A 51 -6.85 -6.41 9.03
CA LEU A 51 -5.67 -6.95 9.72
C LEU A 51 -5.76 -8.47 9.92
N ARG A 52 -6.96 -8.99 10.23
CA ARG A 52 -7.20 -10.44 10.29
C ARG A 52 -6.96 -11.10 8.93
N ALA A 53 -7.49 -10.50 7.86
CA ALA A 53 -7.34 -11.01 6.49
C ALA A 53 -5.88 -10.99 6.04
N ILE A 54 -5.15 -9.89 6.27
CA ILE A 54 -3.71 -9.79 5.96
C ILE A 54 -2.94 -10.94 6.61
N LYS A 55 -3.16 -11.18 7.91
CA LYS A 55 -2.49 -12.24 8.64
C LYS A 55 -2.78 -13.63 8.07
N GLU A 56 -4.03 -13.90 7.69
CA GLU A 56 -4.43 -15.20 7.15
C GLU A 56 -3.91 -15.43 5.73
N LEU A 57 -4.10 -14.47 4.83
CA LEU A 57 -3.66 -14.54 3.44
C LEU A 57 -2.13 -14.64 3.34
N LYS A 58 -1.40 -14.01 4.28
CA LYS A 58 0.06 -14.09 4.28
C LYS A 58 0.59 -15.49 4.59
N LYS A 59 -0.11 -16.29 5.40
CA LYS A 59 0.25 -17.71 5.64
C LYS A 59 0.21 -18.52 4.34
N GLN A 60 -0.62 -18.12 3.40
CA GLN A 60 -0.76 -18.73 2.08
C GLN A 60 0.24 -18.17 1.04
N GLY A 61 1.14 -17.28 1.47
CA GLY A 61 2.15 -16.68 0.59
C GLY A 61 1.62 -15.57 -0.33
N ILE A 62 0.38 -15.10 -0.12
CA ILE A 62 -0.20 -14.04 -0.93
C ILE A 62 0.55 -12.73 -0.67
N LYS A 63 0.83 -12.02 -1.76
CA LYS A 63 1.50 -10.71 -1.74
C LYS A 63 0.47 -9.63 -1.41
N ILE A 64 0.74 -8.84 -0.38
CA ILE A 64 -0.24 -7.92 0.21
C ILE A 64 0.26 -6.48 0.20
N THR A 65 -0.65 -5.56 -0.11
CA THR A 65 -0.48 -4.13 0.16
C THR A 65 -1.54 -3.66 1.15
N ALA A 66 -1.16 -3.39 2.38
CA ALA A 66 -2.06 -2.76 3.33
C ALA A 66 -2.33 -1.31 2.91
N THR A 67 -3.59 -0.91 2.75
CA THR A 67 -3.98 0.39 2.17
C THR A 67 -4.93 1.16 3.09
N ALA A 68 -5.27 2.40 2.71
CA ALA A 68 -6.09 3.30 3.53
C ALA A 68 -5.50 3.55 4.92
N ILE A 69 -4.19 3.78 4.97
CA ILE A 69 -3.44 4.10 6.18
C ILE A 69 -3.41 5.61 6.38
N PHE A 70 -3.78 6.03 7.58
CA PHE A 70 -3.83 7.43 8.02
C PHE A 70 -2.96 7.69 9.25
N THR A 71 -2.32 6.67 9.83
CA THR A 71 -1.37 6.86 10.93
C THR A 71 -0.19 5.90 10.79
N ALA A 72 0.96 6.29 11.34
CA ALA A 72 2.12 5.40 11.39
C ALA A 72 1.83 4.11 12.19
N HIS A 73 0.99 4.19 13.23
CA HIS A 73 0.54 3.03 14.01
C HIS A 73 -0.21 2.00 13.16
N GLN A 74 -1.11 2.44 12.28
CA GLN A 74 -1.81 1.54 11.36
C GLN A 74 -0.84 0.84 10.41
N GLY A 75 0.13 1.59 9.85
CA GLY A 75 1.18 1.03 9.00
C GLY A 75 2.02 -0.02 9.74
N PHE A 76 2.43 0.28 10.98
CA PHE A 76 3.16 -0.65 11.82
C PHE A 76 2.38 -1.94 12.13
N LEU A 77 1.10 -1.83 12.50
CA LEU A 77 0.24 -2.99 12.76
C LEU A 77 0.08 -3.87 11.51
N ALA A 78 -0.11 -3.25 10.34
CA ALA A 78 -0.22 -3.99 9.09
C ALA A 78 1.09 -4.66 8.67
N ALA A 79 2.24 -4.01 8.90
CA ALA A 79 3.56 -4.62 8.70
C ALA A 79 3.75 -5.83 9.64
N LYS A 80 3.36 -5.72 10.92
CA LYS A 80 3.36 -6.83 11.88
C LYS A 80 2.40 -7.96 11.49
N ALA A 81 1.28 -7.65 10.83
CA ALA A 81 0.36 -8.65 10.29
C ALA A 81 0.93 -9.39 9.06
N GLY A 82 2.01 -8.89 8.44
CA GLY A 82 2.72 -9.55 7.35
C GLY A 82 2.56 -8.89 5.98
N ALA A 83 2.07 -7.65 5.92
CA ALA A 83 1.96 -6.92 4.66
C ALA A 83 3.34 -6.72 3.99
N ASP A 84 3.43 -6.91 2.67
CA ASP A 84 4.65 -6.66 1.89
C ASP A 84 4.84 -5.15 1.65
N TYR A 85 3.73 -4.45 1.42
CA TYR A 85 3.69 -2.99 1.32
C TYR A 85 2.66 -2.39 2.27
N VAL A 86 2.94 -1.18 2.75
CA VAL A 86 1.99 -0.30 3.44
C VAL A 86 1.81 0.97 2.64
N ALA A 87 0.55 1.35 2.38
CA ALA A 87 0.17 2.46 1.51
C ALA A 87 -0.57 3.56 2.28
N PRO A 88 0.18 4.51 2.89
CA PRO A 88 -0.38 5.72 3.47
C PRO A 88 -0.89 6.69 2.41
N TYR A 89 -1.98 7.40 2.71
CA TYR A 89 -2.61 8.37 1.80
C TYR A 89 -2.22 9.81 2.14
N VAL A 90 -1.13 10.28 1.54
CA VAL A 90 -0.43 11.54 1.89
C VAL A 90 -1.37 12.75 1.83
N ASN A 91 -1.94 13.05 0.66
CA ASN A 91 -2.81 14.22 0.55
C ASN A 91 -4.14 14.06 1.30
N ARG A 92 -4.60 12.83 1.56
CA ARG A 92 -5.80 12.69 2.40
C ARG A 92 -5.51 13.03 3.86
N LEU A 93 -4.27 12.82 4.33
CA LEU A 93 -3.82 13.28 5.63
C LEU A 93 -3.77 14.80 5.70
N ASP A 94 -3.17 15.44 4.69
CA ASP A 94 -3.12 16.90 4.60
C ASP A 94 -4.54 17.52 4.64
N ASN A 95 -5.51 16.89 3.97
CA ASN A 95 -6.90 17.35 3.94
C ASN A 95 -7.63 17.22 5.29
N ILE A 96 -7.16 16.38 6.21
CA ILE A 96 -7.74 16.24 7.56
C ILE A 96 -6.91 16.97 8.63
N SER A 97 -6.14 17.97 8.22
CA SER A 97 -5.27 18.78 9.08
C SER A 97 -4.15 17.99 9.78
N ALA A 98 -3.73 16.86 9.21
CA ALA A 98 -2.51 16.16 9.60
C ALA A 98 -1.36 16.51 8.62
N ASP A 99 -0.12 16.24 9.01
CA ASP A 99 1.02 16.35 8.10
C ASP A 99 1.32 14.98 7.49
N GLY A 100 0.89 14.78 6.23
CA GLY A 100 1.08 13.53 5.51
C GLY A 100 2.55 13.18 5.30
N ILE A 101 3.41 14.16 5.07
CA ILE A 101 4.85 13.95 4.86
C ILE A 101 5.52 13.45 6.14
N SER A 102 5.20 14.09 7.27
CA SER A 102 5.71 13.66 8.57
C SER A 102 5.22 12.26 8.94
N VAL A 103 3.94 11.95 8.74
CA VAL A 103 3.39 10.60 9.03
C VAL A 103 4.10 9.51 8.24
N VAL A 104 4.34 9.73 6.94
CA VAL A 104 5.04 8.75 6.11
C VAL A 104 6.51 8.63 6.50
N SER A 105 7.17 9.76 6.78
CA SER A 105 8.57 9.78 7.20
C SER A 105 8.78 9.03 8.52
N ASP A 106 7.87 9.20 9.48
CA ASP A 106 7.88 8.45 10.74
C ASP A 106 7.63 6.96 10.52
N LEU A 107 6.70 6.61 9.62
CA LEU A 107 6.47 5.21 9.26
C LEU A 107 7.73 4.57 8.66
N VAL A 108 8.43 5.23 7.74
CA VAL A 108 9.71 4.75 7.19
C VAL A 108 10.72 4.50 8.31
N LYS A 109 10.91 5.47 9.21
CA LYS A 109 11.82 5.34 10.36
C LYS A 109 11.43 4.15 11.25
N ILE A 110 10.14 4.00 11.57
CA ILE A 110 9.65 2.89 12.39
C ILE A 110 9.96 1.54 11.73
N LEU A 111 9.67 1.37 10.44
CA LEU A 111 9.96 0.10 9.75
C LEU A 111 11.47 -0.22 9.78
N ASN A 112 12.32 0.78 9.60
CA ASN A 112 13.77 0.63 9.68
C ASN A 112 14.25 0.27 11.10
N THR A 113 13.76 0.96 12.13
CA THR A 113 14.09 0.70 13.54
C THR A 113 13.78 -0.73 13.97
N TYR A 114 12.68 -1.30 13.46
CA TYR A 114 12.28 -2.67 13.75
C TYR A 114 12.79 -3.70 12.72
N ASN A 115 13.71 -3.30 11.83
CA ASN A 115 14.27 -4.13 10.75
C ASN A 115 13.20 -4.90 9.96
N MET A 116 12.09 -4.23 9.65
CA MET A 116 10.99 -4.85 8.92
C MET A 116 11.29 -4.96 7.43
N LYS A 117 10.88 -6.08 6.82
CA LYS A 117 10.98 -6.28 5.36
C LYS A 117 9.90 -5.55 4.57
N THR A 118 8.83 -5.14 5.25
CA THR A 118 7.72 -4.37 4.68
C THR A 118 8.22 -3.04 4.13
N LYS A 119 7.73 -2.66 2.95
CA LYS A 119 8.08 -1.41 2.27
C LYS A 119 6.93 -0.41 2.34
N VAL A 120 7.26 0.87 2.29
CA VAL A 120 6.26 1.94 2.16
C VAL A 120 6.01 2.22 0.68
N LEU A 121 4.76 2.08 0.23
CA LEU A 121 4.26 2.52 -1.08
C LEU A 121 3.37 3.75 -0.89
N ALA A 122 3.97 4.93 -0.74
CA ALA A 122 3.20 6.15 -0.50
C ALA A 122 2.30 6.47 -1.69
N ALA A 123 1.08 6.93 -1.41
CA ALA A 123 0.04 7.15 -2.41
C ALA A 123 -0.75 8.43 -2.11
N SER A 124 -1.69 8.75 -3.01
CA SER A 124 -2.60 9.90 -2.87
C SER A 124 -1.85 11.24 -2.88
N PHE A 125 -1.16 11.56 -3.98
CA PHE A 125 -0.48 12.84 -4.18
C PHE A 125 -1.35 13.86 -4.94
N LYS A 126 -1.14 15.15 -4.69
CA LYS A 126 -1.75 16.26 -5.45
C LYS A 126 -0.75 17.25 -6.01
N ASN A 127 0.53 17.14 -5.68
CA ASN A 127 1.59 17.94 -6.26
C ASN A 127 2.93 17.18 -6.23
N CYS A 128 3.87 17.61 -7.08
CA CYS A 128 5.22 17.01 -7.18
C CYS A 128 6.06 17.24 -5.90
N GLN A 129 5.80 18.31 -5.15
CA GLN A 129 6.55 18.63 -3.94
C GLN A 129 6.34 17.55 -2.85
N GLN A 130 5.11 17.07 -2.67
CA GLN A 130 4.82 15.97 -1.74
C GLN A 130 5.62 14.71 -2.09
N VAL A 131 5.76 14.41 -3.39
CA VAL A 131 6.53 13.27 -3.87
C VAL A 131 8.02 13.45 -3.57
N LEU A 132 8.57 14.62 -3.92
CA LEU A 132 9.98 14.96 -3.70
C LEU A 132 10.39 14.89 -2.23
N GLU A 133 9.57 15.44 -1.32
CA GLU A 133 9.87 15.42 0.12
C GLU A 133 9.91 14.00 0.69
N LEU A 134 9.03 13.10 0.21
CA LEU A 134 9.10 11.69 0.61
C LEU A 134 10.28 10.94 0.02
N MET A 135 10.69 11.27 -1.20
CA MET A 135 11.93 10.72 -1.77
C MET A 135 13.14 11.12 -0.92
N LYS A 136 13.21 12.38 -0.47
CA LYS A 136 14.26 12.85 0.45
C LYS A 136 14.23 12.16 1.81
N SER A 137 13.06 11.75 2.30
CA SER A 137 12.91 11.05 3.58
C SER A 137 13.13 9.53 3.49
N GLY A 138 13.47 9.01 2.31
CA GLY A 138 13.82 7.60 2.11
C GLY A 138 12.60 6.69 1.91
N VAL A 139 11.50 7.21 1.38
CA VAL A 139 10.35 6.37 1.01
C VAL A 139 10.78 5.27 0.02
N HIS A 140 10.30 4.05 0.24
CA HIS A 140 10.72 2.88 -0.55
C HIS A 140 10.11 2.85 -1.96
N SER A 141 8.87 3.32 -2.10
CA SER A 141 8.17 3.44 -3.38
C SER A 141 7.03 4.46 -3.30
N VAL A 142 6.62 4.96 -4.46
CA VAL A 142 5.47 5.86 -4.63
C VAL A 142 4.56 5.36 -5.75
N THR A 143 3.26 5.61 -5.64
CA THR A 143 2.33 5.51 -6.76
C THR A 143 1.68 6.86 -6.99
N VAL A 144 1.95 7.42 -8.17
CA VAL A 144 1.58 8.80 -8.54
C VAL A 144 0.47 8.80 -9.59
N PRO A 145 -0.51 9.70 -9.48
CA PRO A 145 -1.47 9.97 -10.56
C PRO A 145 -0.76 10.41 -11.85
N ALA A 146 -1.36 10.15 -13.02
CA ALA A 146 -0.74 10.42 -14.32
C ALA A 146 -0.43 11.90 -14.57
N ASP A 147 -1.31 12.80 -14.11
CA ASP A 147 -1.13 14.25 -14.17
C ASP A 147 0.08 14.71 -13.33
N ILE A 148 0.22 14.19 -12.11
CA ILE A 148 1.37 14.47 -11.25
C ILE A 148 2.65 13.88 -11.86
N CYS A 149 2.59 12.64 -12.35
CA CYS A 149 3.72 11.99 -12.99
C CYS A 149 4.21 12.75 -14.23
N SER A 150 3.31 13.36 -14.99
CA SER A 150 3.66 14.14 -16.20
C SER A 150 4.23 15.52 -15.86
N ALA A 151 3.98 16.02 -14.65
CA ALA A 151 4.45 17.32 -14.18
C ALA A 151 5.78 17.24 -13.40
N MET A 152 6.30 16.04 -13.16
CA MET A 152 7.62 15.78 -12.56
C MET A 152 8.71 15.72 -13.62
#